data_AF-A0A520LQS2-F1
#
_entry.id   AF-A0A520LQS2-F1
#
_cell.length_a   1.000
_cell.length_b   1.000
_cell.length_c   1.000
_cell.angle_alpha   90.00
_cell.angle_beta   90.00
_cell.angle_gamma   90.00
#
_symmetry.space_group_name_H-M   'P 1'
#
loop_
_entity.id
_entity.type
_entity.pdbx_description
1 polymer ?
#
loop_
_entity_poly.entity_id
_entity_poly.type
_entity_poly.pdbx_seq_one_letter_code
_entity_poly.pdbx_strand_id
1 'polypeptide(L)'
;MISALARLIQQLSRAAVALVLGLSLLLTACSGDAEARLTGDYVEDTVAVAHNLREVIDLPQDAANRGDAESEARALINDYMSRYRPQPRVNGLSSFTTMQTALNSLAGHYASYANRPLPEALHDRIAKELGKAEKAAVRGS
;
A
#
# COMPACT_ATOMS: atom_id res chain seq x y z
N MET A 1 22.79 -37.90 -29.68
CA MET A 1 23.22 -36.47 -29.72
C MET A 1 22.06 -35.50 -29.43
N ILE A 2 20.86 -35.72 -29.99
CA ILE A 2 19.67 -34.86 -29.81
C ILE A 2 19.23 -34.76 -28.33
N SER A 3 19.31 -35.87 -27.58
CA SER A 3 18.88 -35.92 -26.17
C SER A 3 19.80 -35.17 -25.19
N ALA A 4 21.08 -34.99 -25.54
CA ALA A 4 22.03 -34.23 -24.72
C ALA A 4 21.83 -32.72 -24.91
N LEU A 5 21.52 -32.30 -26.15
CA LEU A 5 21.18 -30.93 -26.49
C LEU A 5 19.89 -30.47 -25.77
N ALA A 6 18.87 -31.33 -25.73
CA ALA A 6 17.60 -31.04 -25.05
C ALA A 6 17.76 -30.87 -23.53
N ARG A 7 18.62 -31.67 -22.88
CA ARG A 7 18.90 -31.56 -21.45
C ARG A 7 19.67 -30.28 -21.12
N LEU A 8 20.61 -29.88 -21.98
CA LEU A 8 21.35 -28.63 -21.84
C LEU A 8 20.43 -27.41 -21.96
N ILE A 9 19.52 -27.43 -22.95
CA ILE A 9 18.51 -26.37 -23.14
C ILE A 9 17.57 -26.27 -21.94
N GLN A 10 17.14 -27.40 -21.35
CA GLN A 10 16.31 -27.41 -20.14
C GLN A 10 17.06 -26.90 -18.89
N GLN A 11 18.36 -27.14 -18.77
CA GLN A 11 19.14 -26.62 -17.65
C GLN A 11 19.34 -25.10 -17.76
N LEU A 12 19.62 -24.61 -18.96
CA LEU A 12 19.76 -23.18 -19.23
C LEU A 12 18.45 -22.41 -19.03
N SER A 13 17.31 -22.97 -19.43
CA SER A 13 16.00 -22.32 -19.21
C SER A 13 15.64 -22.23 -17.74
N ARG A 14 15.93 -23.27 -16.94
CA ARG A 14 15.71 -23.25 -15.48
C ARG A 14 16.61 -22.23 -14.78
N ALA A 15 17.86 -22.12 -15.19
CA ALA A 15 18.78 -21.11 -14.66
C ALA A 15 18.33 -19.69 -15.01
N ALA A 16 17.90 -19.45 -16.24
CA ALA A 16 17.37 -18.15 -16.67
C ALA A 16 16.11 -17.75 -15.89
N VAL A 17 15.16 -18.67 -15.69
CA VAL A 17 13.96 -18.40 -14.88
C VAL A 17 14.32 -18.11 -13.42
N ALA A 18 15.24 -18.88 -12.82
CA ALA A 18 15.69 -18.64 -11.45
C ALA A 18 16.37 -17.28 -11.30
N LEU A 19 17.16 -16.85 -12.29
CA LEU A 19 17.86 -15.58 -12.29
C LEU A 19 16.90 -14.39 -12.47
N VAL A 20 15.91 -14.51 -13.35
CA VAL A 20 14.84 -13.51 -13.52
C VAL A 20 14.01 -13.38 -12.24
N LEU A 21 13.64 -14.49 -11.60
CA LEU A 21 12.92 -14.48 -10.32
C LEU A 21 13.77 -13.90 -9.18
N GLY A 22 15.06 -14.21 -9.14
CA GLY A 22 15.98 -13.62 -8.17
C GLY A 22 16.11 -12.10 -8.33
N LEU A 23 16.22 -11.62 -9.57
CA LEU A 23 16.29 -10.19 -9.88
C LEU A 23 14.98 -9.45 -9.57
N SER A 24 13.82 -10.04 -9.84
CA SER A 24 12.54 -9.42 -9.51
C SER A 24 12.31 -9.32 -7.99
N LEU A 25 12.80 -10.27 -7.20
CA LEU A 25 12.77 -10.19 -5.73
C LEU A 25 13.69 -9.07 -5.20
N LEU A 26 14.88 -8.87 -5.80
CA LEU A 26 15.79 -7.79 -5.42
C LEU A 26 15.25 -6.38 -5.75
N LEU A 27 14.49 -6.24 -6.84
CA LEU A 27 13.84 -4.97 -7.21
C LEU A 27 12.75 -4.55 -6.20
N THR A 28 12.11 -5.51 -5.53
CA THR A 28 11.11 -5.25 -4.49
C THR A 28 11.72 -4.80 -3.16
N ALA A 29 13.03 -4.98 -2.95
CA ALA A 29 13.71 -4.54 -1.73
C ALA A 29 14.01 -3.03 -1.70
N CYS A 30 13.80 -2.30 -2.80
CA CYS A 30 13.99 -0.85 -2.87
C CYS A 30 12.72 -0.04 -2.53
N SER A 31 11.56 -0.68 -2.36
CA SER A 31 10.40 -0.02 -1.75
C SER A 31 10.64 0.00 -0.23
N GLY A 32 11.08 1.15 0.30
CA GLY A 32 11.65 1.27 1.65
C GLY A 32 10.90 0.53 2.76
N ASP A 33 11.65 0.07 3.76
CA ASP A 33 11.23 -0.88 4.79
C ASP A 33 9.85 -0.55 5.38
N ALA A 34 8.84 -1.36 5.04
CA ALA A 34 7.51 -1.31 5.66
C ALA A 34 7.57 -1.48 7.19
N GLU A 35 8.60 -2.16 7.69
CA GLU A 35 8.91 -2.31 9.12
C GLU A 35 9.40 -1.01 9.77
N ALA A 36 9.94 -0.06 8.99
CA ALA A 36 10.32 1.25 9.51
C ALA A 36 9.13 2.22 9.63
N ARG A 37 8.07 2.03 8.83
CA ARG A 37 6.88 2.92 8.83
C ARG A 37 5.76 2.48 9.75
N LEU A 38 5.68 1.19 10.07
CA LEU A 38 4.59 0.59 10.84
C LEU A 38 5.15 -0.13 12.06
N THR A 39 4.61 0.19 13.24
CA THR A 39 5.04 -0.38 14.53
C THR A 39 4.65 -1.84 14.68
N GLY A 40 3.60 -2.27 13.97
CA GLY A 40 2.98 -3.58 14.11
C GLY A 40 1.80 -3.60 15.09
N ASP A 41 1.63 -2.58 15.94
CA ASP A 41 0.41 -2.44 16.73
C ASP A 41 -0.74 -1.91 15.86
N TYR A 42 -1.81 -2.69 15.77
CA TYR A 42 -2.92 -2.38 14.87
C TYR A 42 -3.59 -1.03 15.16
N VAL A 43 -3.76 -0.68 16.43
CA VAL A 43 -4.46 0.54 16.81
C VAL A 43 -3.56 1.74 16.55
N GLU A 44 -2.31 1.68 17.00
CA GLU A 44 -1.30 2.71 16.77
C GLU A 44 -1.11 2.98 15.28
N ASP A 45 -0.91 1.93 14.49
CA ASP A 45 -0.69 2.05 13.04
C ASP A 45 -1.95 2.55 12.32
N THR A 46 -3.16 2.14 12.73
CA THR A 46 -4.40 2.66 12.13
C THR A 46 -4.56 4.16 12.37
N VAL A 47 -4.28 4.62 13.59
CA VAL A 47 -4.33 6.05 13.94
C VAL A 47 -3.27 6.82 13.15
N ALA A 48 -2.02 6.36 13.16
CA ALA A 48 -0.92 7.02 12.46
C ALA A 48 -1.17 7.12 10.96
N VAL A 49 -1.62 6.03 10.31
CA VAL A 49 -1.92 6.03 8.87
C VAL A 49 -3.10 6.94 8.55
N ALA A 50 -4.15 6.95 9.38
CA ALA A 50 -5.30 7.82 9.16
C ALA A 50 -4.92 9.31 9.23
N HIS A 51 -4.04 9.69 10.17
CA HIS A 51 -3.54 11.06 10.28
C HIS A 51 -2.65 11.44 9.09
N ASN A 52 -1.63 10.63 8.78
CA ASN A 52 -0.74 10.87 7.64
C ASN A 52 -1.51 11.05 6.32
N LEU A 53 -2.47 10.16 6.04
CA LEU A 53 -3.23 10.25 4.79
C LEU A 53 -4.17 11.46 4.76
N ARG A 54 -4.67 11.92 5.91
CA ARG A 54 -5.44 13.19 5.97
C ARG A 54 -4.57 14.38 5.62
N GLU A 55 -3.36 14.45 6.17
CA GLU A 55 -2.40 15.50 5.82
C GLU A 55 -2.06 15.49 4.32
N VAL A 56 -1.88 14.31 3.73
CA VAL A 56 -1.59 14.19 2.30
C VAL A 56 -2.76 14.64 1.42
N ILE A 57 -4.01 14.28 1.74
CA ILE A 57 -5.15 14.71 0.92
C ILE A 57 -5.47 16.20 1.08
N ASP A 58 -5.09 16.80 2.22
CA ASP A 58 -5.22 18.23 2.51
C ASP A 58 -4.07 19.08 1.89
N LEU A 59 -3.05 18.45 1.27
CA LEU A 59 -1.95 19.18 0.64
C LEU A 59 -2.43 20.12 -0.48
N PRO A 60 -1.93 21.36 -0.52
CA PRO A 60 -2.20 22.29 -1.61
C PRO A 60 -1.84 21.70 -2.97
N GLN A 61 -2.56 22.12 -4.01
CA GLN A 61 -2.33 21.62 -5.38
C GLN A 61 -1.00 22.08 -5.97
N ASP A 62 -0.49 23.22 -5.50
CA ASP A 62 0.77 23.85 -5.93
C ASP A 62 1.96 23.51 -5.01
N ALA A 63 1.76 22.62 -4.02
CA ALA A 63 2.84 22.18 -3.14
C ALA A 63 3.95 21.46 -3.93
N ALA A 64 5.18 21.94 -3.79
CA ALA A 64 6.33 21.43 -4.53
C ALA A 64 6.62 19.94 -4.27
N ASN A 65 6.32 19.46 -3.06
CA ASN A 65 6.53 18.08 -2.62
C ASN A 65 5.32 17.16 -2.83
N ARG A 66 4.28 17.61 -3.56
CA ARG A 66 3.04 16.84 -3.70
C ARG A 66 3.26 15.47 -4.33
N GLY A 67 4.05 15.38 -5.39
CA GLY A 67 4.32 14.11 -6.07
C GLY A 67 4.97 13.08 -5.15
N ASP A 68 5.90 13.54 -4.31
CA ASP A 68 6.57 12.70 -3.33
C ASP A 68 5.59 12.25 -2.24
N ALA A 69 4.76 13.16 -1.71
CA ALA A 69 3.74 12.84 -0.73
C ALA A 69 2.69 11.84 -1.26
N GLU A 70 2.25 11.97 -2.51
CA GLU A 70 1.35 11.01 -3.15
C GLU A 70 2.01 9.63 -3.33
N SER A 71 3.32 9.60 -3.61
CA SER A 71 4.10 8.36 -3.73
C SER A 71 4.25 7.67 -2.38
N GLU A 72 4.59 8.43 -1.33
CA GLU A 72 4.70 7.95 0.05
C GLU A 72 3.35 7.44 0.58
N ALA A 73 2.25 8.13 0.27
CA ALA A 73 0.90 7.66 0.61
C ALA A 73 0.57 6.31 -0.02
N ARG A 74 0.94 6.08 -1.29
CA ARG A 74 0.75 4.77 -1.94
C ARG A 74 1.57 3.68 -1.26
N ALA A 75 2.83 3.98 -0.91
CA ALA A 75 3.68 3.05 -0.18
C ALA A 75 3.06 2.69 1.19
N LEU A 76 2.65 3.70 1.95
CA LEU A 76 2.01 3.53 3.26
C LEU A 76 0.71 2.71 3.18
N ILE A 77 -0.12 2.95 2.16
CA ILE A 77 -1.33 2.15 1.90
C ILE A 77 -0.96 0.69 1.67
N ASN A 78 0.05 0.41 0.84
CA ASN A 78 0.47 -0.95 0.53
C ASN A 78 1.04 -1.65 1.77
N ASP A 79 1.84 -0.95 2.57
CA ASP A 79 2.41 -1.48 3.81
C ASP A 79 1.31 -1.84 4.82
N TYR A 80 0.36 -0.93 5.04
CA TYR A 80 -0.75 -1.16 5.97
C TYR A 80 -1.63 -2.33 5.51
N MET A 81 -2.00 -2.35 4.23
CA MET A 81 -2.84 -3.39 3.67
C MET A 81 -2.15 -4.76 3.66
N SER A 82 -0.87 -4.82 3.31
CA SER A 82 -0.10 -6.07 3.29
C SER A 82 0.09 -6.65 4.70
N ARG A 83 0.30 -5.80 5.71
CA ARG A 83 0.44 -6.20 7.10
C ARG A 83 -0.86 -6.73 7.70
N TYR A 84 -1.96 -6.00 7.57
CA TYR A 84 -3.18 -6.26 8.36
C TYR A 84 -4.25 -7.08 7.64
N ARG A 85 -4.34 -7.02 6.30
CA ARG A 85 -5.34 -7.79 5.54
C ARG A 85 -5.25 -9.31 5.75
N PRO A 86 -4.06 -9.93 5.83
CA PRO A 86 -3.95 -11.37 6.04
C PRO A 86 -4.32 -11.82 7.46
N GLN A 87 -4.42 -10.90 8.43
CA GLN A 87 -4.59 -11.24 9.84
C GLN A 87 -6.08 -11.49 10.18
N PRO A 88 -6.49 -12.71 10.53
CA PRO A 88 -7.91 -13.03 10.80
C PRO A 88 -8.50 -12.27 11.99
N ARG A 89 -7.64 -11.85 12.93
CA ARG A 89 -8.06 -11.06 14.10
C ARG A 89 -8.37 -9.60 13.77
N VAL A 90 -7.93 -9.11 12.60
CA VAL A 90 -8.05 -7.71 12.19
C VAL A 90 -8.96 -7.54 10.98
N ASN A 91 -8.88 -8.43 10.00
CA ASN A 91 -9.51 -8.22 8.69
C ASN A 91 -11.05 -8.20 8.68
N GLY A 92 -11.68 -8.66 9.77
CA GLY A 92 -13.13 -8.57 9.98
C GLY A 92 -13.58 -7.39 10.86
N LEU A 93 -12.65 -6.61 11.41
CA LEU A 93 -12.98 -5.46 12.25
C LEU A 93 -13.66 -4.36 11.43
N SER A 94 -14.59 -3.65 12.07
CA SER A 94 -15.28 -2.53 11.44
C SER A 94 -14.29 -1.38 11.18
N SER A 95 -13.34 -1.16 12.07
CA SER A 95 -12.21 -0.25 11.85
C SER A 95 -11.42 -0.58 10.59
N PHE A 96 -11.07 -1.85 10.38
CA PHE A 96 -10.26 -2.28 9.25
C PHE A 96 -11.00 -2.16 7.92
N THR A 97 -12.24 -2.66 7.85
CA THR A 97 -13.05 -2.61 6.63
C THR A 97 -13.41 -1.17 6.23
N THR A 98 -13.66 -0.30 7.22
CA THR A 98 -13.82 1.15 7.00
C THR A 98 -12.55 1.78 6.45
N MET A 99 -11.40 1.49 7.06
CA MET A 99 -10.09 1.97 6.59
C MET A 99 -9.84 1.52 5.14
N GLN A 100 -10.01 0.23 4.86
CA GLN A 100 -9.83 -0.36 3.54
C GLN A 100 -10.68 0.34 2.46
N THR A 101 -11.90 0.77 2.79
CA THR A 101 -12.76 1.52 1.87
C THR A 101 -12.16 2.87 1.49
N ALA A 102 -11.62 3.60 2.47
CA ALA A 102 -10.89 4.85 2.25
C ALA A 102 -9.62 4.62 1.41
N LEU A 103 -8.81 3.63 1.80
CA LEU A 103 -7.53 3.33 1.15
C LEU A 103 -7.72 2.90 -0.31
N ASN A 104 -8.69 2.03 -0.58
CA ASN A 104 -9.00 1.60 -1.95
C ASN A 104 -9.47 2.77 -2.82
N SER A 105 -10.27 3.68 -2.25
CA SER A 105 -10.74 4.88 -2.96
C SER A 105 -9.58 5.81 -3.33
N LEU A 106 -8.68 6.06 -2.37
CA LEU A 106 -7.51 6.92 -2.57
C LEU A 106 -6.53 6.31 -3.58
N ALA A 107 -6.15 5.04 -3.39
CA ALA A 107 -5.27 4.31 -4.29
C ALA A 107 -5.83 4.23 -5.72
N GLY A 108 -7.15 4.04 -5.86
CA GLY A 108 -7.84 4.03 -7.15
C GLY A 108 -7.75 5.37 -7.89
N HIS A 109 -7.96 6.49 -7.19
CA HIS A 109 -7.81 7.83 -7.78
C HIS A 109 -6.38 8.07 -8.25
N TYR A 110 -5.43 7.80 -7.37
CA TYR A 110 -4.01 7.91 -7.63
C TYR A 110 -3.52 7.03 -8.79
N ALA A 111 -4.05 5.82 -8.96
CA ALA A 111 -3.72 4.96 -10.09
C ALA A 111 -4.31 5.48 -11.42
N SER A 112 -5.52 6.05 -11.38
CA SER A 112 -6.28 6.41 -12.59
C SER A 112 -6.01 7.83 -13.08
N TYR A 113 -5.66 8.74 -12.17
CA TYR A 113 -5.57 10.17 -12.41
C TYR A 113 -4.31 10.78 -11.80
N ALA A 114 -3.15 10.27 -12.21
CA ALA A 114 -1.87 10.84 -11.81
C ALA A 114 -1.83 12.36 -12.10
N ASN A 115 -1.35 13.15 -11.14
CA ASN A 115 -1.24 14.61 -11.22
C ASN A 115 -2.57 15.37 -11.33
N ARG A 116 -3.72 14.75 -10.99
CA ARG A 116 -4.99 15.47 -10.87
C ARG A 116 -5.41 15.65 -9.41
N PRO A 117 -6.03 16.80 -9.08
CA PRO A 117 -6.64 17.01 -7.79
C PRO A 117 -7.64 15.90 -7.45
N LEU A 118 -7.69 15.53 -6.17
CA LEU A 118 -8.79 14.76 -5.61
C LEU A 118 -10.08 15.58 -5.77
N PRO A 119 -11.16 15.03 -6.38
CA PRO A 119 -12.46 15.67 -6.39
C PRO A 119 -12.94 15.90 -4.95
N GLU A 120 -13.52 17.07 -4.68
CA GLU A 120 -13.96 17.48 -3.32
C GLU A 120 -14.87 16.43 -2.65
N ALA A 121 -15.87 15.91 -3.37
CA ALA A 121 -16.75 14.87 -2.84
C ALA A 121 -16.01 13.55 -2.50
N LEU A 122 -14.92 13.24 -3.21
CA LEU A 122 -14.09 12.07 -2.92
C LEU A 122 -13.19 12.35 -1.71
N HIS A 123 -12.59 13.53 -1.66
CA HIS A 123 -11.80 14.03 -0.54
C HIS A 123 -12.58 13.91 0.78
N ASP A 124 -13.76 14.50 0.86
CA ASP A 124 -14.57 14.53 2.08
C ASP A 124 -15.00 13.14 2.53
N ARG A 125 -15.29 12.26 1.57
CA ARG A 125 -15.61 10.87 1.86
C ARG A 125 -14.41 10.14 2.45
N ILE A 126 -13.23 10.29 1.87
CA ILE A 126 -12.00 9.67 2.38
C ILE A 126 -11.70 10.19 3.79
N ALA A 127 -11.70 11.51 3.99
CA ALA A 127 -11.46 12.12 5.30
C ALA A 127 -12.43 11.59 6.38
N LYS A 128 -13.71 11.47 6.03
CA LYS A 128 -14.75 10.91 6.90
C LYS A 128 -14.50 9.45 7.26
N GLU A 129 -14.18 8.60 6.28
CA GLU A 129 -13.95 7.18 6.53
C GLU A 129 -12.63 6.94 7.30
N LEU A 130 -11.56 7.70 7.02
CA LEU A 130 -10.32 7.67 7.81
C LEU A 130 -10.61 8.00 9.29
N GLY A 131 -11.34 9.10 9.55
CA GLY A 131 -11.68 9.49 10.92
C GLY A 131 -12.64 8.52 11.63
N LYS A 132 -13.49 7.78 10.90
CA LYS A 132 -14.31 6.71 11.48
C LYS A 132 -13.46 5.49 11.83
N ALA A 133 -12.56 5.08 10.93
CA ALA A 133 -11.67 3.94 11.15
C ALA A 133 -10.78 4.16 12.38
N GLU A 134 -10.19 5.36 12.50
CA GLU A 134 -9.40 5.78 13.65
C GLU A 134 -10.18 5.61 14.97
N LYS A 135 -11.37 6.23 15.06
CA LYS A 135 -12.22 6.16 16.26
C LYS A 135 -12.66 4.74 16.59
N ALA A 136 -12.96 3.94 15.57
CA ALA A 136 -13.37 2.56 15.73
C ALA A 136 -12.21 1.70 16.25
N ALA A 137 -11.00 1.88 15.72
CA ALA A 137 -9.79 1.18 16.16
C ALA A 137 -9.47 1.47 17.64
N VAL A 138 -9.51 2.75 18.04
CA VAL A 138 -9.28 3.17 19.44
C VAL A 138 -10.33 2.55 20.39
N ARG A 139 -11.56 2.39 19.93
CA ARG A 139 -12.63 1.73 20.70
C ARG A 139 -12.51 0.20 20.72
N GLY A 140 -11.66 -0.39 19.89
CA GLY A 140 -11.51 -1.84 19.74
C GLY A 140 -12.60 -2.50 18.89
N SER A 141 -13.19 -1.78 17.93
CA SER A 141 -14.29 -2.24 17.07
C SER A 141 -13.98 -2.10 15.59
#